data_AF-R0L6V4-F1
#
_entry.id   AF-R0L6V4-F1
#
_cell.length_a   1.000
_cell.length_b   1.000
_cell.length_c   1.000
_cell.angle_alpha   90.00
_cell.angle_beta   90.00
_cell.angle_gamma   90.00
#
_symmetry.space_group_name_H-M   'P 1'
#
loop_
_entity.id
_entity.type
_entity.pdbx_description
1 polymer ?
#
loop_
_entity_poly.entity_id
_entity_poly.type
_entity_poly.pdbx_seq_one_letter_code
_entity_poly.pdbx_strand_id
1 'polypeptide(L)'
;YMWHCPDGPGLECPFLIDTSGAYFRREGIAGNFLGGMSPPEGDEPDTGDLEVDHDFFQEQVWTTLCPLPGPIHTPFLIQVRSSWAGYYDYNTFDQNGVLG
;
A
#
# COMPACT_ATOMS: atom_id res chain seq x y z
N TYR A 1 -1.46 -4.67 -0.06
CA TYR A 1 -2.72 -5.04 -0.74
C TYR A 1 -2.52 -5.06 -2.25
N MET A 2 -3.23 -5.94 -2.95
CA MET A 2 -3.37 -5.92 -4.41
C MET A 2 -4.84 -5.68 -4.75
N TRP A 3 -5.12 -4.70 -5.60
CA TRP A 3 -6.47 -4.42 -6.07
C TRP A 3 -6.52 -4.30 -7.59
N HIS A 4 -7.70 -4.57 -8.14
CA HIS A 4 -7.96 -4.42 -9.56
C HIS A 4 -8.67 -3.07 -9.80
N CYS A 5 -8.14 -2.29 -10.74
CA CYS A 5 -8.67 -0.99 -11.16
C CYS A 5 -8.52 -0.86 -12.70
N PRO A 6 -9.53 -1.27 -13.47
CA PRO A 6 -9.44 -1.32 -14.93
C PRO A 6 -9.36 0.08 -15.56
N ASP A 7 -10.03 1.06 -14.95
CA ASP A 7 -10.04 2.47 -15.36
C ASP A 7 -8.90 3.27 -14.71
N GLY A 8 -7.98 2.59 -14.03
CA GLY A 8 -6.84 3.19 -13.38
C GLY A 8 -5.73 3.60 -14.35
N PRO A 9 -4.59 4.03 -13.80
CA PRO A 9 -3.41 4.42 -14.56
C PRO A 9 -2.99 3.42 -15.66
N GLY A 10 -2.63 3.97 -16.82
CA GLY A 10 -2.07 3.22 -17.95
C GLY A 10 -0.69 2.62 -17.65
N LEU A 11 -0.04 2.07 -18.68
CA LEU A 11 1.26 1.40 -18.56
C LEU A 11 2.40 2.33 -18.11
N GLU A 12 2.26 3.64 -18.36
CA GLU A 12 3.22 4.67 -17.95
C GLU A 12 3.12 5.05 -16.46
N CYS A 13 2.29 4.34 -15.68
CA CYS A 13 2.14 4.61 -14.26
C CYS A 13 3.47 4.38 -13.53
N PRO A 14 4.06 5.41 -12.91
CA PRO A 14 5.25 5.22 -12.10
C PRO A 14 4.90 4.47 -10.81
N PHE A 15 5.95 4.08 -10.07
CA PHE A 15 5.80 3.80 -8.66
C PHE A 15 5.57 5.12 -7.93
N LEU A 16 4.33 5.36 -7.48
CA LEU A 16 3.97 6.55 -6.73
C LEU A 16 4.14 6.30 -5.24
N ILE A 17 4.80 7.25 -4.57
CA ILE A 17 4.96 7.29 -3.11
C ILE A 17 4.50 8.68 -2.66
N ASP A 18 3.50 8.70 -1.78
CA ASP A 18 3.00 9.92 -1.15
C ASP A 18 3.81 10.26 0.11
N THR A 19 3.81 11.54 0.50
CA THR A 19 4.50 12.01 1.72
C THR A 19 3.97 11.41 3.03
N SER A 20 2.75 10.89 3.04
CA SER A 20 2.19 10.09 4.14
C SER A 20 2.83 8.72 4.31
N GLY A 21 3.58 8.24 3.31
CA GLY A 21 4.07 6.86 3.24
C GLY A 21 3.11 5.90 2.51
N ALA A 22 1.92 6.34 2.11
CA ALA A 22 1.06 5.55 1.22
C ALA A 22 1.69 5.46 -0.18
N TYR A 23 1.60 4.29 -0.80
CA TYR A 23 2.22 4.06 -2.09
C TYR A 23 1.42 3.11 -2.97
N PHE A 24 1.60 3.21 -4.28
CA PHE A 24 1.13 2.19 -5.21
C PHE A 24 1.98 2.12 -6.47
N ARG A 25 1.99 0.95 -7.10
CA ARG A 25 2.57 0.71 -8.42
C ARG A 25 1.66 -0.21 -9.22
N ARG A 26 1.76 -0.12 -10.54
CA ARG A 26 1.10 -1.09 -11.43
C ARG A 26 1.74 -2.47 -11.28
N GLU A 27 0.91 -3.49 -11.38
CA GLU A 27 1.33 -4.89 -11.42
C GLU A 27 0.85 -5.53 -12.73
N GLY A 28 1.80 -5.78 -13.64
CA GLY A 28 1.53 -6.35 -14.95
C GLY A 28 0.65 -5.48 -15.87
N ILE A 29 0.00 -6.13 -16.84
CA ILE A 29 -0.79 -5.45 -17.88
C ILE A 29 -2.30 -5.43 -17.61
N ALA A 30 -2.80 -6.25 -16.69
CA ALA A 30 -4.23 -6.54 -16.49
C ALA A 30 -4.96 -5.56 -15.54
N GLY A 31 -4.49 -4.32 -15.41
CA GLY A 31 -5.15 -3.31 -14.55
C GLY A 31 -5.09 -3.63 -13.05
N ASN A 32 -4.07 -4.39 -12.62
CA ASN A 32 -3.81 -4.64 -11.21
C ASN A 32 -2.81 -3.63 -10.66
N PHE A 33 -2.97 -3.32 -9.38
CA PHE A 33 -2.10 -2.44 -8.63
C PHE A 33 -1.73 -3.09 -7.32
N LEU A 34 -0.51 -2.80 -6.88
CA LEU A 34 0.04 -3.21 -5.60
C LEU A 34 0.39 -1.95 -4.81
N GLY A 35 0.00 -1.92 -3.55
CA GLY A 35 0.30 -0.80 -2.69
C GLY A 35 -0.08 -1.05 -1.24
N GLY A 36 0.22 -0.06 -0.41
CA GLY A 36 0.03 -0.11 1.02
C GLY A 36 0.57 1.14 1.69
N MET A 37 0.63 1.07 3.00
CA MET A 37 1.12 2.11 3.90
C MET A 37 1.55 1.39 5.19
N SER A 38 2.60 1.87 5.85
CA SER A 38 2.90 1.41 7.21
C SER A 38 2.04 2.20 8.21
N PRO A 39 1.47 1.56 9.24
CA PRO A 39 0.80 2.27 10.32
C PRO A 39 1.75 3.27 11.02
N PRO A 40 1.22 4.32 11.66
CA PRO A 40 2.00 5.11 12.60
C PRO A 40 2.54 4.25 13.75
N GLU A 41 3.67 4.65 14.35
CA GLU A 41 4.34 3.89 15.43
C GLU A 41 3.41 3.53 16.61
N GLY A 42 2.43 4.37 16.94
CA GLY A 42 1.47 4.12 18.01
C GLY A 42 0.35 3.14 17.67
N ASP A 43 0.17 2.83 16.39
CA ASP A 43 -0.88 1.98 15.84
C ASP A 43 -0.31 0.73 15.14
N GLU A 44 0.97 0.42 15.36
CA GLU A 44 1.59 -0.81 14.85
C GLU A 44 0.91 -2.06 15.47
N PRO A 45 0.54 -3.07 14.66
CA PRO A 45 -0.10 -4.27 15.14
C PRO A 45 0.86 -5.15 15.96
N ASP A 46 0.28 -6.06 16.75
CA ASP A 46 1.05 -7.05 17.50
C ASP A 46 1.83 -7.98 16.55
N THR A 47 3.07 -8.30 16.90
CA THR A 47 3.95 -9.15 16.07
C THR A 47 3.76 -10.65 16.32
N GLY A 48 2.70 -11.04 17.04
CA GLY A 48 2.42 -12.44 17.41
C GLY A 48 1.83 -13.26 16.27
N ASP A 49 1.26 -12.61 15.25
CA ASP A 49 0.73 -13.25 14.05
C ASP A 49 0.92 -12.39 12.78
N LEU A 50 0.48 -12.92 11.64
CA LEU A 50 0.52 -12.27 10.34
C LEU A 50 -0.89 -12.12 9.77
N GLU A 51 -1.88 -11.85 10.62
CA GLU A 51 -3.22 -11.55 10.17
C GLU A 51 -3.25 -10.20 9.46
N VAL A 52 -3.99 -10.15 8.35
CA VAL A 52 -4.14 -8.93 7.57
C VAL A 52 -5.29 -8.12 8.12
N ASP A 53 -5.02 -6.88 8.51
CA ASP A 53 -6.08 -5.89 8.69
C ASP A 53 -6.65 -5.50 7.31
N HIS A 54 -7.84 -6.00 6.99
CA HIS A 54 -8.51 -5.70 5.74
C HIS A 54 -9.19 -4.32 5.72
N ASP A 55 -9.52 -3.77 6.89
CA ASP A 55 -10.21 -2.48 7.04
C ASP A 55 -9.21 -1.32 6.87
N PHE A 56 -7.97 -1.50 7.32
CA PHE A 56 -6.87 -0.54 7.14
C PHE A 56 -6.68 -0.09 5.68
N PHE A 57 -6.95 -0.98 4.72
CA PHE A 57 -6.91 -0.60 3.30
C PHE A 57 -7.94 0.48 2.96
N GLN A 58 -9.19 0.33 3.38
CA GLN A 58 -10.23 1.31 3.07
C GLN A 58 -10.07 2.57 3.91
N GLU A 59 -9.73 2.41 5.20
CA GLU A 59 -9.70 3.52 6.16
C GLU A 59 -8.48 4.43 5.96
N GLN A 60 -7.31 3.87 5.67
CA GLN A 60 -6.05 4.62 5.62
C GLN A 60 -5.45 4.65 4.22
N VAL A 61 -5.19 3.48 3.63
CA VAL A 61 -4.47 3.39 2.35
C VAL A 61 -5.27 4.06 1.23
N TRP A 62 -6.52 3.66 1.05
CA TRP A 62 -7.36 4.15 -0.03
C TRP A 62 -7.82 5.59 0.21
N THR A 63 -8.19 5.94 1.44
CA THR A 63 -8.49 7.33 1.84
C THR A 63 -7.35 8.28 1.47
N THR A 64 -6.11 7.84 1.60
CA THR A 64 -4.94 8.67 1.29
C THR A 64 -4.62 8.71 -0.21
N LEU A 65 -4.74 7.58 -0.92
CA LEU A 65 -4.38 7.49 -2.33
C LEU A 65 -5.46 8.03 -3.28
N CYS A 66 -6.74 7.88 -2.93
CA CYS A 66 -7.87 8.26 -3.78
C CYS A 66 -7.94 9.76 -4.13
N PRO A 67 -7.61 10.71 -3.21
CA PRO A 67 -7.66 12.14 -3.51
C PRO A 67 -6.45 12.66 -4.30
N LEU A 68 -5.40 11.86 -4.47
CA LEU A 68 -4.17 12.33 -5.09
C LEU A 68 -4.43 12.77 -6.54
N PRO A 69 -3.96 13.98 -6.94
CA PRO A 69 -4.09 14.45 -8.31
C PRO A 69 -3.26 13.53 -9.21
N GLY A 70 -3.94 12.63 -9.91
CA GLY A 70 -3.27 11.56 -10.62
C GLY A 70 -4.24 10.60 -11.30
N PRO A 71 -3.81 9.38 -11.65
CA PRO A 71 -4.55 8.57 -12.61
C PRO A 71 -5.65 7.69 -11.99
N ILE A 72 -5.85 7.75 -10.67
CA ILE A 72 -6.91 7.01 -9.97
C ILE A 72 -7.99 8.03 -9.57
N HIS A 73 -8.90 8.35 -10.50
CA HIS A 73 -10.03 9.27 -10.26
C HIS A 73 -11.35 8.53 -10.00
N THR A 74 -11.30 7.21 -9.82
CA THR A 74 -12.49 6.36 -9.68
C THR A 74 -12.58 5.76 -8.27
N PRO A 75 -13.06 6.52 -7.27
CA PRO A 75 -13.22 6.06 -5.87
C PRO A 75 -14.08 4.81 -5.72
N PHE A 76 -15.00 4.58 -6.64
CA PHE A 76 -16.13 3.65 -6.44
C PHE A 76 -15.94 2.24 -7.04
N LEU A 77 -14.80 1.94 -7.67
CA LEU A 77 -14.62 0.70 -8.45
C LEU A 77 -13.30 -0.02 -8.21
N ILE A 78 -12.80 -0.02 -6.97
CA ILE A 78 -11.66 -0.85 -6.61
C ILE A 78 -12.08 -2.05 -5.77
N GLN A 79 -11.61 -3.22 -6.19
CA GLN A 79 -11.79 -4.47 -5.46
C GLN A 79 -10.43 -5.02 -5.09
N VAL A 80 -10.17 -5.17 -3.78
CA VAL A 80 -9.00 -5.89 -3.28
C VAL A 80 -9.13 -7.36 -3.70
N ARG A 81 -8.11 -7.87 -4.37
CA ARG A 81 -8.02 -9.24 -4.87
C ARG A 81 -7.22 -10.14 -3.94
N SER A 82 -6.17 -9.58 -3.35
CA SER A 82 -5.32 -10.30 -2.39
C SER A 82 -4.64 -9.32 -1.45
N SER A 83 -4.21 -9.85 -0.32
CA SER A 83 -3.47 -9.13 0.70
C SER A 83 -2.58 -10.11 1.44
N TRP A 84 -1.54 -9.56 2.07
CA TRP A 84 -0.58 -10.31 2.86
C TRP A 84 0.03 -9.36 3.88
N ALA A 85 0.43 -9.92 5.02
CA ALA A 85 1.23 -9.25 6.04
C ALA A 85 2.65 -9.82 6.03
N GLY A 86 3.57 -9.10 6.64
CA GLY A 86 4.96 -9.53 6.78
C GLY A 86 5.67 -8.70 7.84
N TYR A 87 6.76 -9.26 8.37
CA TYR A 87 7.58 -8.57 9.36
C TYR A 87 8.67 -7.74 8.69
N TYR A 88 8.97 -6.60 9.28
CA TYR A 88 10.20 -5.86 9.00
C TYR A 88 11.28 -6.28 9.99
N ASP A 89 12.45 -6.66 9.48
CA ASP A 89 13.66 -6.73 10.28
C ASP A 89 14.20 -5.31 10.47
N TYR A 90 13.71 -4.65 11.51
CA TYR A 90 13.87 -3.22 11.70
C TYR A 90 14.96 -2.89 12.72
N ASN A 91 15.99 -2.19 12.27
CA ASN A 91 17.04 -1.66 13.14
C ASN A 91 16.54 -0.42 13.87
N THR A 92 16.22 -0.58 15.16
CA THR A 92 15.72 0.49 16.02
C THR A 92 16.77 1.51 16.44
N PHE A 93 18.07 1.28 16.19
CA PHE A 93 19.13 2.22 16.56
C PHE A 93 19.20 3.41 15.61
N ASP A 94 19.29 3.15 14.30
CA ASP A 94 19.47 4.18 13.28
C ASP A 94 18.78 3.89 11.95
N GLN A 95 17.96 2.82 11.88
CA GLN A 95 17.17 2.43 10.69
C GLN A 95 18.02 2.03 9.48
N ASN A 96 19.34 1.86 9.65
CA ASN A 96 20.22 1.38 8.59
C ASN A 96 20.33 -0.15 8.60
N GLY A 97 20.72 -0.73 7.47
CA GLY A 97 21.06 -2.15 7.39
C GLY A 97 22.26 -2.49 8.28
N VAL A 98 22.19 -3.60 8.99
CA VAL A 98 23.28 -4.11 9.84
C VAL A 98 24.07 -5.16 9.06
N LEU A 99 25.37 -4.95 8.89
CA LEU A 99 26.30 -5.88 8.25
C LEU A 99 27.50 -6.08 9.19
N GLY A 100 27.89 -7.34 9.42
CA GLY A 100 29.02 -7.71 10.28
C GLY A 100 29.54 -9.11 9.99
#